data_AF-A0AAX3L5B9-F1
#
_entry.id   AF-A0AAX3L5B9-F1
#
_cell.length_a   1.000
_cell.length_b   1.000
_cell.length_c   1.000
_cell.angle_alpha   90.00
_cell.angle_beta   90.00
_cell.angle_gamma   90.00
#
_symmetry.space_group_name_H-M   'P 1'
#
loop_
_entity.id
_entity.type
_entity.pdbx_description
1 polymer ?
#
loop_
_entity_poly.entity_id
_entity_poly.type
_entity_poly.pdbx_seq_one_letter_code
_entity_poly.pdbx_strand_id
1 'polypeptide(L)'
;MAVINTNSLSLMTQTNLNKSQSSLGTAIERLSSGLRINSAKDDAAGQAIANRFTSNINGLTVAARNANDGISLSQTAEGALSEINNNLQRVRDLTVQAQNSSNSASDIDSIQSEVNQRMEEINRVTKQTDFNGIKILDNRSATAESYNFQVGSKDGEQINIDIGSSAGWNLATAGVNGTSTTTINTNQTTLDTAKTAYDTASQKAYTDQLDAGKAAYATYAAATGAAKVTAENDYKKAAGIDANATLSTSDHTALAAYYAATTPSAAETTAALDAAKSKMSGTVDAAKAAGTAAAEATPGVVVNGNMRTVAAKGFDVLNGTVDSTGAANGSPLDDIDAAIKAVDTQRSILGASQNRFESTITNLNNTVNNLTDARSRIQDSDYATEVSNMSRAQILQQAGSSVLAQANQVPQTMLSLLR
;
A
#
# COMPACT_ATOMS: atom_id res chain seq x y z
N MET A 1 99.57 -4.70 2.42
CA MET A 1 100.03 -5.04 1.06
C MET A 1 99.06 -4.39 0.07
N ALA A 2 99.52 -3.43 -0.74
CA ALA A 2 98.69 -2.78 -1.75
C ALA A 2 98.62 -3.68 -2.99
N VAL A 3 97.42 -4.17 -3.33
CA VAL A 3 97.19 -4.97 -4.53
C VAL A 3 96.93 -4.00 -5.69
N ILE A 4 97.79 -4.00 -6.72
CA ILE A 4 97.78 -2.97 -7.79
C ILE A 4 96.58 -3.12 -8.74
N ASN A 5 96.08 -4.35 -8.95
CA ASN A 5 95.00 -4.64 -9.89
C ASN A 5 93.58 -4.57 -9.28
N THR A 6 93.43 -4.44 -7.97
CA THR A 6 92.12 -4.41 -7.31
C THR A 6 92.05 -3.24 -6.35
N ASN A 7 91.26 -2.23 -6.71
CA ASN A 7 91.05 -1.05 -5.89
C ASN A 7 89.86 -1.25 -4.95
N SER A 8 90.14 -1.79 -3.77
CA SER A 8 89.10 -2.04 -2.74
C SER A 8 88.44 -0.76 -2.23
N LEU A 9 89.15 0.37 -2.22
CA LEU A 9 88.60 1.68 -1.82
C LEU A 9 87.57 2.18 -2.83
N SER A 10 87.86 2.06 -4.13
CA SER A 10 86.92 2.40 -5.19
C SER A 10 85.69 1.47 -5.18
N LEU A 11 85.88 0.16 -4.98
CA LEU A 11 84.77 -0.80 -4.89
C LEU A 11 83.85 -0.55 -3.69
N MET A 12 84.43 -0.25 -2.51
CA MET A 12 83.65 0.15 -1.34
C MET A 12 82.91 1.48 -1.57
N THR A 13 83.57 2.45 -2.21
CA THR A 13 82.94 3.75 -2.52
C THR A 13 81.80 3.58 -3.52
N GLN A 14 81.96 2.72 -4.53
CA GLN A 14 80.92 2.41 -5.52
C GLN A 14 79.73 1.67 -4.87
N THR A 15 79.98 0.74 -3.94
CA THR A 15 78.94 0.06 -3.17
C THR A 15 78.14 1.04 -2.30
N ASN A 16 78.82 1.98 -1.63
CA ASN A 16 78.18 3.03 -0.84
C ASN A 16 77.40 4.03 -1.73
N LEU A 17 77.95 4.41 -2.90
CA LEU A 17 77.26 5.24 -3.88
C LEU A 17 75.97 4.62 -4.38
N ASN A 18 75.99 3.32 -4.73
CA ASN A 18 74.80 2.58 -5.16
C ASN A 18 73.74 2.54 -4.05
N LYS A 19 74.15 2.39 -2.79
CA LYS A 19 73.25 2.43 -1.63
C LYS A 19 72.64 3.83 -1.43
N SER A 20 73.41 4.89 -1.61
CA SER A 20 72.92 6.27 -1.55
C SER A 20 71.97 6.61 -2.70
N GLN A 21 72.25 6.15 -3.93
CA GLN A 21 71.34 6.30 -5.07
C GLN A 21 70.01 5.55 -4.85
N SER A 22 70.06 4.32 -4.35
CA SER A 22 68.84 3.57 -4.02
C SER A 22 68.03 4.27 -2.92
N SER A 23 68.69 4.79 -1.88
CA SER A 23 68.03 5.50 -0.78
C SER A 23 67.39 6.82 -1.25
N LEU A 24 68.07 7.54 -2.15
CA LEU A 24 67.54 8.75 -2.78
C LEU A 24 66.31 8.43 -3.64
N GLY A 25 66.36 7.36 -4.42
CA GLY A 25 65.23 6.90 -5.24
C GLY A 25 63.99 6.61 -4.41
N THR A 26 64.14 5.87 -3.30
CA THR A 26 63.02 5.60 -2.37
C THR A 26 62.51 6.87 -1.70
N ALA A 27 63.38 7.79 -1.27
CA ALA A 27 62.93 9.06 -0.67
C ALA A 27 62.13 9.91 -1.67
N ILE A 28 62.55 9.97 -2.93
CA ILE A 28 61.81 10.67 -4.00
C ILE A 28 60.46 10.00 -4.25
N GLU A 29 60.41 8.67 -4.32
CA GLU A 29 59.17 7.91 -4.53
C GLU A 29 58.16 8.16 -3.39
N ARG A 30 58.61 8.15 -2.13
CA ARG A 30 57.77 8.44 -0.96
C ARG A 30 57.33 9.90 -0.89
N LEU A 31 58.21 10.83 -1.24
CA LEU A 31 57.87 12.25 -1.29
C LEU A 31 56.85 12.55 -2.40
N SER A 32 56.99 11.87 -3.55
CA SER A 32 56.11 12.05 -4.70
C SER A 32 54.75 11.38 -4.51
N SER A 33 54.69 10.22 -3.84
CA SER A 33 53.43 9.52 -3.57
C SER A 33 52.74 10.01 -2.30
N GLY A 34 53.48 10.63 -1.38
CA GLY A 34 53.01 10.94 -0.03
C GLY A 34 52.89 9.71 0.88
N LEU A 35 53.22 8.52 0.38
CA LEU A 35 53.05 7.25 1.08
C LEU A 35 54.43 6.69 1.47
N ARG A 36 54.59 6.32 2.73
CA ARG A 36 55.74 5.56 3.22
C ARG A 36 55.77 4.15 2.66
N ILE A 37 54.58 3.55 2.49
CA ILE A 37 54.38 2.21 1.95
C ILE A 37 53.68 2.36 0.59
N ASN A 38 54.46 2.33 -0.48
CA ASN A 38 53.93 2.41 -1.85
C ASN A 38 53.68 1.03 -2.45
N SER A 39 54.51 0.04 -2.07
CA SER A 39 54.43 -1.33 -2.58
C SER A 39 54.65 -2.40 -1.50
N ALA A 40 54.35 -3.66 -1.81
CA ALA A 40 54.56 -4.80 -0.91
C ALA A 40 56.03 -5.02 -0.55
N LYS A 41 56.94 -4.48 -1.38
CA LYS A 41 58.38 -4.52 -1.13
C LYS A 41 58.79 -3.64 0.06
N ASP A 42 58.06 -2.55 0.29
CA ASP A 42 58.38 -1.59 1.35
C ASP A 42 57.98 -2.12 2.73
N ASP A 43 56.77 -2.67 2.84
CA ASP A 43 56.25 -3.38 4.02
C ASP A 43 55.03 -4.22 3.64
N ALA A 44 55.22 -5.54 3.48
CA ALA A 44 54.14 -6.45 3.09
C ALA A 44 53.02 -6.54 4.15
N ALA A 45 53.37 -6.50 5.44
CA ALA A 45 52.39 -6.60 6.52
C ALA A 45 51.60 -5.30 6.68
N GLY A 46 52.30 -4.16 6.64
CA GLY A 46 51.68 -2.84 6.67
C GLY A 46 50.75 -2.61 5.48
N GLN A 47 51.16 -3.02 4.27
CA GLN A 47 50.29 -2.92 3.09
C GLN A 47 49.05 -3.80 3.20
N ALA A 48 49.16 -5.03 3.72
CA ALA A 48 48.00 -5.91 3.92
C ALA A 48 46.97 -5.31 4.89
N ILE A 49 47.44 -4.70 5.99
CA ILE A 49 46.58 -4.01 6.96
C ILE A 49 45.94 -2.77 6.33
N ALA A 50 46.71 -1.96 5.60
CA ALA A 50 46.21 -0.76 4.91
C ALA A 50 45.17 -1.10 3.84
N ASN A 51 45.34 -2.21 3.11
CA ASN A 51 44.35 -2.73 2.17
C ASN A 51 43.05 -3.10 2.89
N ARG A 52 43.14 -3.81 4.02
CA ARG A 52 41.96 -4.17 4.84
C ARG A 52 41.25 -2.93 5.39
N PHE A 53 41.98 -1.93 5.87
CA PHE A 53 41.39 -0.66 6.30
C PHE A 53 40.73 0.07 5.15
N THR A 54 41.33 0.09 3.97
CA THR A 54 40.72 0.70 2.77
C THR A 54 39.43 -0.02 2.38
N SER A 55 39.40 -1.35 2.37
CA SER A 55 38.18 -2.13 2.12
C SER A 55 37.08 -1.82 3.14
N ASN A 56 37.42 -1.77 4.43
CA ASN A 56 36.46 -1.45 5.48
C ASN A 56 35.97 0.01 5.38
N ILE A 57 36.85 0.98 5.14
CA ILE A 57 36.47 2.39 4.96
C ILE A 57 35.48 2.53 3.79
N ASN A 58 35.80 1.90 2.64
CA ASN A 58 34.93 1.94 1.47
C ASN A 58 33.58 1.26 1.77
N GLY A 59 33.61 0.10 2.44
CA GLY A 59 32.40 -0.63 2.85
C GLY A 59 31.53 0.18 3.81
N LEU A 60 32.11 0.78 4.86
CA LEU A 60 31.40 1.62 5.83
C LEU A 60 30.87 2.91 5.20
N THR A 61 31.57 3.48 4.22
CA THR A 61 31.10 4.65 3.46
C THR A 61 29.86 4.33 2.64
N VAL A 62 29.83 3.17 1.97
CA VAL A 62 28.63 2.70 1.25
C VAL A 62 27.52 2.35 2.23
N ALA A 63 27.84 1.71 3.36
CA ALA A 63 26.90 1.42 4.42
C ALA A 63 26.23 2.68 4.99
N ALA A 64 26.97 3.78 5.17
CA ALA A 64 26.41 5.06 5.59
C ALA A 64 25.42 5.60 4.53
N ARG A 65 25.70 5.43 3.23
CA ARG A 65 24.76 5.77 2.17
C ARG A 65 23.50 4.91 2.21
N ASN A 66 23.65 3.59 2.37
CA ASN A 66 22.51 2.68 2.52
C ASN A 66 21.64 3.03 3.73
N ALA A 67 22.25 3.48 4.84
CA ALA A 67 21.50 3.98 6.01
C ALA A 67 20.70 5.25 5.69
N ASN A 68 21.24 6.16 4.86
CA ASN A 68 20.50 7.33 4.36
C ASN A 68 19.34 6.93 3.43
N ASP A 69 19.51 5.88 2.63
CA ASP A 69 18.41 5.33 1.82
C ASP A 69 17.29 4.75 2.72
N GLY A 70 17.66 4.12 3.83
CA GLY A 70 16.72 3.67 4.87
C GLY A 70 15.94 4.82 5.53
N ILE A 71 16.60 5.95 5.81
CA ILE A 71 15.93 7.18 6.27
C ILE A 71 14.96 7.70 5.20
N SER A 72 15.39 7.76 3.95
CA SER A 72 14.57 8.28 2.84
C SER A 72 13.32 7.43 2.58
N LEU A 73 13.44 6.09 2.65
CA LEU A 73 12.31 5.19 2.60
C LEU A 73 11.36 5.42 3.78
N SER A 74 11.91 5.52 5.00
CA SER A 74 11.10 5.76 6.21
C SER A 74 10.35 7.09 6.14
N GLN A 75 10.96 8.15 5.61
CA GLN A 75 10.32 9.46 5.45
C GLN A 75 9.20 9.46 4.40
N THR A 76 9.40 8.73 3.30
CA THR A 76 8.37 8.58 2.26
C THR A 76 7.18 7.79 2.79
N ALA A 77 7.44 6.72 3.54
CA ALA A 77 6.41 5.94 4.23
C ALA A 77 5.65 6.78 5.28
N GLU A 78 6.38 7.53 6.10
CA GLU A 78 5.82 8.39 7.15
C GLU A 78 4.93 9.50 6.57
N GLY A 79 5.35 10.14 5.47
CA GLY A 79 4.55 11.16 4.78
C GLY A 79 3.23 10.61 4.27
N ALA A 80 3.26 9.43 3.64
CA ALA A 80 2.03 8.76 3.18
C ALA A 80 1.12 8.34 4.34
N LEU A 81 1.68 7.83 5.44
CA LEU A 81 0.92 7.48 6.65
C LEU A 81 0.32 8.70 7.34
N SER A 82 0.97 9.87 7.28
CA SER A 82 0.41 11.12 7.76
C SER A 82 -0.85 11.51 6.97
N GLU A 83 -0.83 11.37 5.65
CA GLU A 83 -2.02 11.62 4.81
C GLU A 83 -3.14 10.61 5.09
N ILE A 84 -2.80 9.34 5.32
CA ILE A 84 -3.78 8.33 5.74
C ILE A 84 -4.39 8.71 7.09
N ASN A 85 -3.58 9.15 8.07
CA ASN A 85 -4.06 9.57 9.39
C ASN A 85 -5.04 10.76 9.28
N ASN A 86 -4.70 11.78 8.48
CA ASN A 86 -5.58 12.94 8.25
C ASN A 86 -6.93 12.53 7.64
N ASN A 87 -6.92 11.60 6.67
CA ASN A 87 -8.17 11.10 6.08
C ASN A 87 -8.96 10.25 7.08
N LEU A 88 -8.32 9.41 7.90
CA LEU A 88 -8.99 8.62 8.94
C LEU A 88 -9.61 9.51 10.03
N GLN A 89 -8.94 10.58 10.45
CA GLN A 89 -9.51 11.56 11.38
C GLN A 89 -10.75 12.23 10.77
N ARG A 90 -10.70 12.61 9.48
CA ARG A 90 -11.87 13.16 8.79
C ARG A 90 -13.02 12.14 8.71
N VAL A 91 -12.73 10.88 8.42
CA VAL A 91 -13.73 9.80 8.44
C VAL A 91 -14.32 9.63 9.84
N ARG A 92 -13.50 9.75 10.89
CA ARG A 92 -13.96 9.71 12.29
C ARG A 92 -14.96 10.83 12.59
N ASP A 93 -14.66 12.07 12.21
CA ASP A 93 -15.54 13.22 12.42
C ASP A 93 -16.88 13.04 11.71
N LEU A 94 -16.83 12.58 10.46
CA LEU A 94 -18.02 12.26 9.66
C LEU A 94 -18.84 11.11 10.26
N THR A 95 -18.16 10.11 10.82
CA THR A 95 -18.80 8.99 11.52
C THR A 95 -19.53 9.49 12.76
N VAL A 96 -18.89 10.33 13.59
CA VAL A 96 -19.55 10.96 14.75
C VAL A 96 -20.75 11.81 14.30
N GLN A 97 -20.61 12.57 13.21
CA GLN A 97 -21.71 13.36 12.65
C GLN A 97 -22.87 12.48 12.21
N ALA A 98 -22.59 11.35 11.56
CA ALA A 98 -23.59 10.39 11.08
C ALA A 98 -24.35 9.69 12.22
N GLN A 99 -23.70 9.45 13.36
CA GLN A 99 -24.30 8.79 14.52
C GLN A 99 -25.40 9.61 15.21
N ASN A 100 -25.59 10.88 14.85
CA ASN A 100 -26.65 11.70 15.42
C ASN A 100 -28.04 11.32 14.87
N SER A 101 -29.00 11.04 15.76
CA SER A 101 -30.36 10.59 15.42
C SER A 101 -31.21 11.64 14.69
N SER A 102 -30.80 12.91 14.70
CA SER A 102 -31.49 13.98 13.95
C SER A 102 -31.26 13.93 12.44
N ASN A 103 -30.27 13.15 11.97
CA ASN A 103 -29.99 13.04 10.54
C ASN A 103 -31.07 12.23 9.81
N SER A 104 -31.38 12.63 8.58
CA SER A 104 -32.21 11.85 7.67
C SER A 104 -31.36 10.82 6.90
N ALA A 105 -32.01 9.84 6.26
CA ALA A 105 -31.32 8.88 5.40
C ALA A 105 -30.51 9.55 4.27
N SER A 106 -31.01 10.65 3.69
CA SER A 106 -30.30 11.42 2.66
C SER A 106 -29.07 12.17 3.21
N ASP A 107 -29.12 12.62 4.47
CA ASP A 107 -27.97 13.26 5.10
C ASP A 107 -26.85 12.22 5.33
N ILE A 108 -27.23 11.04 5.83
CA ILE A 108 -26.30 9.92 6.01
C ILE A 108 -25.74 9.45 4.67
N ASP A 109 -26.53 9.41 3.59
CA ASP A 109 -26.04 9.08 2.24
C ASP A 109 -25.00 10.09 1.74
N SER A 110 -25.21 11.37 2.02
CA SER A 110 -24.26 12.44 1.66
C SER A 110 -22.95 12.28 2.43
N ILE A 111 -23.05 12.03 3.75
CA ILE A 111 -21.88 11.75 4.60
C ILE A 111 -21.15 10.48 4.14
N GLN A 112 -21.88 9.41 3.85
CA GLN A 112 -21.31 8.15 3.38
C GLN A 112 -20.60 8.32 2.03
N SER A 113 -21.11 9.18 1.15
CA SER A 113 -20.45 9.51 -0.12
C SER A 113 -19.10 10.18 0.10
N GLU A 114 -19.00 11.12 1.04
CA GLU A 114 -17.73 11.75 1.42
C GLU A 114 -16.78 10.72 2.04
N VAL A 115 -17.27 9.89 2.96
CA VAL A 115 -16.48 8.83 3.58
C VAL A 115 -15.95 7.85 2.54
N ASN A 116 -16.76 7.44 1.57
CA ASN A 116 -16.32 6.56 0.48
C ASN A 116 -15.16 7.16 -0.31
N GLN A 117 -15.20 8.46 -0.63
CA GLN A 117 -14.10 9.12 -1.33
C GLN A 117 -12.82 9.14 -0.49
N ARG A 118 -12.94 9.38 0.82
CA ARG A 118 -11.80 9.35 1.76
C ARG A 118 -11.21 7.94 1.88
N MET A 119 -12.05 6.92 1.93
CA MET A 119 -11.62 5.52 1.97
C MET A 119 -10.93 5.11 0.67
N GLU A 120 -11.42 5.58 -0.48
CA GLU A 120 -10.74 5.40 -1.76
C GLU A 120 -9.40 6.12 -1.82
N GLU A 121 -9.30 7.31 -1.23
CA GLU A 121 -8.05 8.05 -1.14
C GLU A 121 -7.03 7.33 -0.24
N ILE A 122 -7.45 6.81 0.92
CA ILE A 122 -6.60 5.97 1.78
C ILE A 122 -6.09 4.75 1.01
N ASN A 123 -6.97 4.08 0.26
CA ASN A 123 -6.60 2.94 -0.57
C ASN A 123 -5.65 3.34 -1.71
N ARG A 124 -5.86 4.49 -2.33
CA ARG A 124 -5.00 5.04 -3.38
C ARG A 124 -3.61 5.32 -2.83
N VAL A 125 -3.49 6.06 -1.73
CA VAL A 125 -2.21 6.37 -1.08
C VAL A 125 -1.50 5.06 -0.69
N THR A 126 -2.20 4.13 -0.05
CA THR A 126 -1.63 2.82 0.34
C THR A 126 -1.04 2.05 -0.84
N LYS A 127 -1.75 1.99 -1.99
CA LYS A 127 -1.31 1.26 -3.18
C LYS A 127 -0.30 2.00 -4.05
N GLN A 128 -0.37 3.33 -4.06
CA GLN A 128 0.42 4.14 -4.98
C GLN A 128 1.74 4.59 -4.38
N THR A 129 1.87 4.72 -3.05
CA THR A 129 3.13 5.12 -2.42
C THR A 129 4.25 4.14 -2.78
N ASP A 130 5.26 4.68 -3.45
CA ASP A 130 6.43 3.95 -3.90
C ASP A 130 7.72 4.61 -3.45
N PHE A 131 8.74 3.78 -3.31
CA PHE A 131 10.11 4.22 -3.18
C PHE A 131 10.95 3.39 -4.14
N ASN A 132 11.54 4.04 -5.14
CA ASN A 132 12.35 3.39 -6.17
C ASN A 132 11.62 2.22 -6.87
N GLY A 133 10.32 2.39 -7.15
CA GLY A 133 9.48 1.38 -7.82
C GLY A 133 8.94 0.26 -6.91
N ILE A 134 9.34 0.20 -5.65
CA ILE A 134 8.82 -0.75 -4.66
C ILE A 134 7.61 -0.12 -3.97
N LYS A 135 6.46 -0.81 -3.96
CA LYS A 135 5.29 -0.38 -3.19
C LYS A 135 5.51 -0.67 -1.71
N ILE A 136 5.62 0.38 -0.92
CA ILE A 136 6.07 0.27 0.48
C ILE A 136 4.95 0.00 1.48
N LEU A 137 3.71 0.37 1.15
CA LEU A 137 2.54 0.24 2.04
C LEU A 137 1.52 -0.81 1.54
N ASP A 138 1.72 -1.38 0.35
CA ASP A 138 0.81 -2.37 -0.23
C ASP A 138 1.16 -3.80 0.21
N ASN A 139 0.95 -4.09 1.50
CA ASN A 139 1.34 -5.37 2.12
C ASN A 139 0.18 -6.12 2.80
N ARG A 140 -1.01 -6.07 2.20
CA ARG A 140 -2.25 -6.52 2.83
C ARG A 140 -2.29 -8.01 3.18
N SER A 141 -1.58 -8.86 2.43
CA SER A 141 -1.53 -10.31 2.66
C SER A 141 -0.39 -10.75 3.58
N ALA A 142 0.58 -9.88 3.83
CA ALA A 142 1.72 -10.15 4.70
C ALA A 142 1.41 -9.66 6.12
N THR A 143 1.82 -10.42 7.13
CA THR A 143 1.74 -9.99 8.53
C THR A 143 2.63 -8.77 8.79
N ALA A 144 3.78 -8.72 8.12
CA ALA A 144 4.67 -7.57 8.01
C ALA A 144 5.57 -7.74 6.78
N GLU A 145 5.98 -6.63 6.16
CA GLU A 145 7.03 -6.60 5.14
C GLU A 145 8.27 -5.93 5.73
N SER A 146 9.42 -6.59 5.64
CA SER A 146 10.67 -6.11 6.20
C SER A 146 11.61 -5.66 5.09
N TYR A 147 12.05 -4.40 5.15
CA TYR A 147 13.07 -3.85 4.26
C TYR A 147 14.42 -3.83 4.99
N ASN A 148 15.35 -4.66 4.54
CA ASN A 148 16.65 -4.81 5.18
C ASN A 148 17.71 -3.92 4.51
N PHE A 149 18.38 -3.11 5.31
CA PHE A 149 19.46 -2.22 4.86
C PHE A 149 20.79 -2.69 5.41
N GLN A 150 21.74 -2.96 4.52
CA GLN A 150 23.11 -3.30 4.87
C GLN A 150 23.85 -2.04 5.33
N VAL A 151 24.03 -1.92 6.65
CA VAL A 151 24.62 -0.73 7.31
C VAL A 151 25.98 -1.03 7.96
N GLY A 152 26.60 -2.14 7.59
CA GLY A 152 27.98 -2.47 7.97
C GLY A 152 28.79 -3.01 6.81
N SER A 153 30.10 -3.18 7.02
CA SER A 153 31.02 -3.63 5.98
C SER A 153 31.09 -5.15 5.83
N LYS A 154 30.38 -5.91 6.68
CA LYS A 154 30.32 -7.38 6.64
C LYS A 154 28.90 -7.90 6.52
N ASP A 155 28.76 -9.08 5.95
CA ASP A 155 27.46 -9.73 5.75
C ASP A 155 26.66 -9.87 7.06
N GLY A 156 25.36 -9.57 6.99
CA GLY A 156 24.44 -9.67 8.13
C GLY A 156 24.43 -8.46 9.07
N GLU A 157 25.31 -7.47 8.88
CA GLU A 157 25.28 -6.19 9.61
C GLU A 157 24.15 -5.29 9.07
N GLN A 158 22.90 -5.65 9.37
CA GLN A 158 21.70 -5.04 8.80
C GLN A 158 20.80 -4.37 9.85
N ILE A 159 20.11 -3.32 9.42
CA ILE A 159 18.97 -2.74 10.12
C ILE A 159 17.74 -2.95 9.24
N ASN A 160 16.68 -3.51 9.82
CA ASN A 160 15.41 -3.69 9.17
C ASN A 160 14.45 -2.52 9.45
N ILE A 161 13.61 -2.21 8.47
CA ILE A 161 12.41 -1.39 8.62
C ILE A 161 11.23 -2.33 8.43
N ASP A 162 10.42 -2.48 9.47
CA ASP A 162 9.23 -3.32 9.42
C ASP A 162 7.99 -2.45 9.14
N ILE A 163 7.28 -2.78 8.08
CA ILE A 163 5.95 -2.23 7.76
C ILE A 163 4.91 -3.29 8.12
N GLY A 164 4.07 -3.01 9.11
CA GLY A 164 2.95 -3.87 9.51
C GLY A 164 1.88 -3.97 8.43
N SER A 165 0.95 -4.90 8.57
CA SER A 165 -0.10 -5.13 7.55
C SER A 165 -0.99 -3.91 7.33
N SER A 166 -1.15 -3.52 6.06
CA SER A 166 -2.04 -2.43 5.66
C SER A 166 -3.53 -2.71 5.86
N ALA A 167 -3.91 -3.97 6.14
CA ALA A 167 -5.26 -4.30 6.56
C ALA A 167 -5.69 -3.56 7.84
N GLY A 168 -4.73 -3.20 8.70
CA GLY A 168 -4.99 -2.49 9.95
C GLY A 168 -5.51 -1.06 9.76
N TRP A 169 -5.15 -0.37 8.68
CA TRP A 169 -5.52 1.04 8.43
C TRP A 169 -6.26 1.28 7.11
N ASN A 170 -6.16 0.39 6.13
CA ASN A 170 -6.88 0.47 4.86
C ASN A 170 -8.19 -0.32 4.91
N LEU A 171 -9.17 0.25 5.64
CA LEU A 171 -10.49 -0.36 5.83
C LEU A 171 -11.32 -0.43 4.53
N ALA A 172 -10.95 0.30 3.48
CA ALA A 172 -11.60 0.22 2.16
C ALA A 172 -11.53 -1.19 1.53
N THR A 173 -10.68 -2.06 2.09
CA THR A 173 -10.41 -3.40 1.58
C THR A 173 -10.53 -4.51 2.64
N ALA A 174 -11.32 -4.29 3.71
CA ALA A 174 -11.42 -5.19 4.88
C ALA A 174 -11.95 -6.62 4.59
N GLY A 175 -12.48 -6.90 3.39
CA GLY A 175 -12.77 -8.26 2.93
C GLY A 175 -11.57 -8.90 2.21
N VAL A 176 -11.29 -10.17 2.52
CA VAL A 176 -10.30 -11.02 1.85
C VAL A 176 -10.39 -10.82 0.31
N ASN A 177 -9.30 -10.41 -0.34
CA ASN A 177 -9.25 -9.95 -1.75
C ASN A 177 -10.06 -8.69 -2.08
N GLY A 178 -9.68 -7.55 -1.51
CA GLY A 178 -9.06 -6.48 -2.31
C GLY A 178 -10.01 -5.89 -3.34
N THR A 179 -10.77 -4.89 -2.90
CA THR A 179 -11.85 -4.22 -3.65
C THR A 179 -13.13 -5.06 -3.66
N SER A 180 -14.02 -4.78 -2.71
CA SER A 180 -15.44 -5.07 -2.92
C SER A 180 -15.93 -4.12 -4.01
N THR A 181 -16.12 -4.63 -5.23
CA THR A 181 -16.95 -3.98 -6.26
C THR A 181 -18.45 -4.09 -5.92
N THR A 182 -18.76 -4.62 -4.74
CA THR A 182 -20.11 -4.89 -4.28
C THR A 182 -20.65 -3.68 -3.55
N THR A 183 -21.55 -2.99 -4.24
CA THR A 183 -22.56 -2.07 -3.71
C THR A 183 -23.20 -2.71 -2.48
N ILE A 184 -23.02 -2.11 -1.30
CA ILE A 184 -23.59 -2.60 -0.03
C ILE A 184 -25.13 -2.62 -0.02
N ASN A 185 -25.79 -1.99 -1.00
CA ASN A 185 -27.21 -2.20 -1.20
C ASN A 185 -27.49 -3.38 -2.16
N THR A 186 -27.20 -4.60 -1.69
CA THR A 186 -27.76 -5.85 -2.25
C THR A 186 -29.30 -5.88 -2.16
N ASN A 187 -29.88 -4.93 -1.42
CA ASN A 187 -31.32 -4.84 -1.20
C ASN A 187 -32.09 -4.24 -2.37
N GLN A 188 -31.49 -3.48 -3.30
CA GLN A 188 -32.28 -3.00 -4.45
C GLN A 188 -32.69 -4.16 -5.35
N THR A 189 -31.75 -5.05 -5.70
CA THR A 189 -32.07 -6.25 -6.49
C THR A 189 -32.98 -7.22 -5.73
N THR A 190 -32.80 -7.36 -4.41
CA THR A 190 -33.65 -8.23 -3.58
C THR A 190 -35.06 -7.66 -3.39
N LEU A 191 -35.19 -6.34 -3.24
CA LEU A 191 -36.45 -5.59 -3.20
C LEU A 191 -37.15 -5.62 -4.57
N ASP A 192 -36.42 -5.43 -5.66
CA ASP A 192 -36.95 -5.53 -7.03
C ASP A 192 -37.45 -6.95 -7.32
N THR A 193 -36.73 -7.97 -6.83
CA THR A 193 -37.15 -9.38 -6.92
C THR A 193 -38.40 -9.66 -6.08
N ALA A 194 -38.44 -9.17 -4.83
CA ALA A 194 -39.59 -9.31 -3.95
C ALA A 194 -40.83 -8.57 -4.49
N LYS A 195 -40.63 -7.37 -5.04
CA LYS A 195 -41.66 -6.57 -5.72
C LYS A 195 -42.20 -7.29 -6.95
N THR A 196 -41.32 -7.83 -7.79
CA THR A 196 -41.71 -8.59 -8.99
C THR A 196 -42.50 -9.85 -8.62
N ALA A 197 -42.08 -10.56 -7.55
CA ALA A 197 -42.79 -11.73 -7.05
C ALA A 197 -44.19 -11.39 -6.51
N TYR A 198 -44.31 -10.28 -5.77
CA TYR A 198 -45.59 -9.75 -5.30
C TYR A 198 -46.52 -9.32 -6.44
N ASP A 199 -45.99 -8.58 -7.43
CA ASP A 199 -46.76 -8.10 -8.58
C ASP A 199 -47.27 -9.31 -9.41
N THR A 200 -46.45 -10.35 -9.54
CA THR A 200 -46.84 -11.63 -10.18
C THR A 200 -47.92 -12.38 -9.40
N ALA A 201 -47.79 -12.48 -8.06
CA ALA A 201 -48.77 -13.15 -7.21
C ALA A 201 -50.12 -12.41 -7.17
N SER A 202 -50.08 -11.07 -7.14
CA SER A 202 -51.27 -10.22 -7.24
C SER A 202 -51.97 -10.40 -8.57
N GLN A 203 -51.21 -10.41 -9.68
CA GLN A 203 -51.76 -10.64 -11.02
C GLN A 203 -52.41 -12.02 -11.16
N LYS A 204 -51.78 -13.07 -10.60
CA LYS A 204 -52.37 -14.42 -10.57
C LYS A 204 -53.69 -14.46 -9.79
N ALA A 205 -53.77 -13.79 -8.64
CA ALA A 205 -55.00 -13.72 -7.86
C ALA A 205 -56.15 -13.07 -8.65
N TYR A 206 -55.87 -12.01 -9.44
CA TYR A 206 -56.86 -11.42 -10.33
C TYR A 206 -57.31 -12.38 -11.44
N THR A 207 -56.39 -13.12 -12.06
CA THR A 207 -56.73 -14.08 -13.13
C THR A 207 -57.55 -15.25 -12.57
N ASP A 208 -57.15 -15.83 -11.45
CA ASP A 208 -57.88 -16.93 -10.80
C ASP A 208 -59.32 -16.50 -10.40
N GLN A 209 -59.48 -15.26 -9.92
CA GLN A 209 -60.78 -14.70 -9.53
C GLN A 209 -61.65 -14.34 -10.75
N LEU A 210 -61.04 -13.92 -11.85
CA LEU A 210 -61.72 -13.71 -13.14
C LEU A 210 -62.17 -15.03 -13.77
N ASP A 211 -61.37 -16.10 -13.66
CA ASP A 211 -61.74 -17.46 -14.10
C ASP A 211 -62.87 -18.06 -13.24
N ALA A 212 -62.85 -17.84 -11.93
CA ALA A 212 -63.97 -18.18 -11.05
C ALA A 212 -65.24 -17.39 -11.43
N GLY A 213 -65.09 -16.11 -11.76
CA GLY A 213 -66.16 -15.26 -12.31
C GLY A 213 -66.71 -15.78 -13.65
N LYS A 214 -65.86 -16.30 -14.55
CA LYS A 214 -66.24 -16.90 -15.83
C LYS A 214 -67.15 -18.11 -15.65
N ALA A 215 -66.80 -19.00 -14.72
CA ALA A 215 -67.60 -20.18 -14.40
C ALA A 215 -68.98 -19.80 -13.80
N ALA A 216 -69.01 -18.81 -12.91
CA ALA A 216 -70.25 -18.32 -12.31
C ALA A 216 -71.13 -17.53 -13.31
N TYR A 217 -70.51 -16.79 -14.23
CA TYR A 217 -71.21 -16.03 -15.27
C TYR A 217 -72.00 -16.94 -16.23
N ALA A 218 -71.45 -18.10 -16.59
CA ALA A 218 -72.17 -19.08 -17.41
C ALA A 218 -73.51 -19.51 -16.77
N THR A 219 -73.53 -19.62 -15.44
CA THR A 219 -74.73 -19.94 -14.65
C THR A 219 -75.72 -18.75 -14.62
N TYR A 220 -75.22 -17.52 -14.47
CA TYR A 220 -76.03 -16.30 -14.56
C TYR A 220 -76.67 -16.12 -15.93
N ALA A 221 -75.91 -16.33 -17.01
CA ALA A 221 -76.38 -16.16 -18.38
C ALA A 221 -77.51 -17.15 -18.75
N ALA A 222 -77.50 -18.36 -18.18
CA ALA A 222 -78.52 -19.38 -18.38
C ALA A 222 -79.77 -19.21 -17.47
N ALA A 223 -79.68 -18.41 -16.41
CA ALA A 223 -80.75 -18.26 -15.42
C ALA A 223 -81.84 -17.27 -15.88
N THR A 224 -83.09 -17.51 -15.46
CA THR A 224 -84.25 -16.64 -15.73
C THR A 224 -85.06 -16.40 -14.44
N GLY A 225 -85.85 -15.31 -14.41
CA GLY A 225 -86.70 -14.98 -13.27
C GLY A 225 -85.93 -14.77 -11.96
N ALA A 226 -86.48 -15.21 -10.83
CA ALA A 226 -85.88 -15.04 -9.50
C ALA A 226 -84.50 -15.70 -9.37
N ALA A 227 -84.24 -16.80 -10.09
CA ALA A 227 -82.95 -17.49 -10.10
C ALA A 227 -81.83 -16.63 -10.71
N LYS A 228 -82.17 -15.68 -11.59
CA LYS A 228 -81.19 -14.80 -12.22
C LYS A 228 -80.56 -13.82 -11.24
N VAL A 229 -81.35 -13.34 -10.26
CA VAL A 229 -80.86 -12.43 -9.21
C VAL A 229 -79.88 -13.15 -8.28
N THR A 230 -80.18 -14.39 -7.90
CA THR A 230 -79.27 -15.22 -7.10
C THR A 230 -77.98 -15.52 -7.86
N ALA A 231 -78.08 -15.94 -9.12
CA ALA A 231 -76.91 -16.22 -9.96
C ALA A 231 -76.06 -14.97 -10.23
N GLU A 232 -76.67 -13.79 -10.30
CA GLU A 232 -75.95 -12.51 -10.41
C GLU A 232 -75.12 -12.21 -9.16
N ASN A 233 -75.69 -12.44 -7.97
CA ASN A 233 -74.97 -12.25 -6.71
C ASN A 233 -73.83 -13.25 -6.53
N ASP A 234 -74.03 -14.51 -6.92
CA ASP A 234 -73.00 -15.54 -6.90
C ASP A 234 -71.87 -15.24 -7.91
N TYR A 235 -72.22 -14.75 -9.09
CA TYR A 235 -71.25 -14.26 -10.08
C TYR A 235 -70.45 -13.06 -9.57
N LYS A 236 -71.10 -12.05 -8.97
CA LYS A 236 -70.40 -10.89 -8.36
C LYS A 236 -69.41 -11.36 -7.31
N LYS A 237 -69.85 -12.24 -6.41
CA LYS A 237 -69.03 -12.83 -5.36
C LYS A 237 -67.84 -13.64 -5.92
N ALA A 238 -68.07 -14.46 -6.95
CA ALA A 238 -67.02 -15.24 -7.59
C ALA A 238 -65.99 -14.38 -8.33
N ALA A 239 -66.45 -13.29 -8.96
CA ALA A 239 -65.60 -12.32 -9.64
C ALA A 239 -64.92 -11.30 -8.69
N GLY A 240 -65.13 -11.41 -7.38
CA GLY A 240 -64.57 -10.48 -6.37
C GLY A 240 -65.21 -9.09 -6.36
N ILE A 241 -66.32 -8.91 -7.09
CA ILE A 241 -67.12 -7.68 -7.12
C ILE A 241 -67.95 -7.63 -5.84
N ASP A 242 -68.02 -6.46 -5.19
CA ASP A 242 -68.91 -6.26 -4.04
C ASP A 242 -70.34 -6.73 -4.40
N ALA A 243 -70.91 -7.59 -3.57
CA ALA A 243 -72.26 -8.12 -3.77
C ALA A 243 -73.32 -7.01 -3.86
N ASN A 244 -73.04 -5.85 -3.26
CA ASN A 244 -73.91 -4.67 -3.27
C ASN A 244 -73.62 -3.72 -4.43
N ALA A 245 -72.61 -4.00 -5.27
CA ALA A 245 -72.32 -3.19 -6.45
C ALA A 245 -73.37 -3.42 -7.54
N THR A 246 -73.92 -2.32 -8.05
CA THR A 246 -74.77 -2.33 -9.24
C THR A 246 -73.88 -2.37 -10.48
N LEU A 247 -73.99 -3.43 -11.28
CA LEU A 247 -73.36 -3.53 -12.60
C LEU A 247 -74.27 -2.88 -13.63
N SER A 248 -73.71 -2.01 -14.46
CA SER A 248 -74.43 -1.39 -15.57
C SER A 248 -74.58 -2.38 -16.73
N THR A 249 -75.48 -2.08 -17.67
CA THR A 249 -75.63 -2.85 -18.91
C THR A 249 -74.32 -2.90 -19.72
N SER A 250 -73.53 -1.83 -19.67
CA SER A 250 -72.21 -1.76 -20.32
C SER A 250 -71.20 -2.71 -19.66
N ASP A 251 -71.20 -2.79 -18.32
CA ASP A 251 -70.34 -3.71 -17.57
C ASP A 251 -70.72 -5.16 -17.88
N HIS A 252 -72.01 -5.47 -17.90
CA HIS A 252 -72.48 -6.80 -18.31
C HIS A 252 -72.08 -7.15 -19.74
N THR A 253 -72.08 -6.19 -20.67
CA THR A 253 -71.69 -6.41 -22.06
C THR A 253 -70.19 -6.66 -22.19
N ALA A 254 -69.36 -5.91 -21.45
CA ALA A 254 -67.91 -6.10 -21.43
C ALA A 254 -67.51 -7.46 -20.81
N LEU A 255 -68.13 -7.84 -19.70
CA LEU A 255 -67.89 -9.14 -19.07
C LEU A 255 -68.45 -10.30 -19.91
N ALA A 256 -69.59 -10.12 -20.58
CA ALA A 256 -70.14 -11.11 -21.53
C ALA A 256 -69.17 -11.40 -22.69
N ALA A 257 -68.61 -10.36 -23.31
CA ALA A 257 -67.68 -10.49 -24.43
C ALA A 257 -66.42 -11.24 -24.03
N TYR A 258 -65.85 -10.91 -22.85
CA TYR A 258 -64.68 -11.60 -22.31
C TYR A 258 -64.93 -13.08 -21.99
N TYR A 259 -66.07 -13.40 -21.37
CA TYR A 259 -66.39 -14.78 -20.98
C TYR A 259 -66.85 -15.66 -22.16
N ALA A 260 -67.37 -15.08 -23.24
CA ALA A 260 -67.74 -15.81 -24.45
C ALA A 260 -66.53 -16.21 -25.32
N ALA A 261 -65.38 -15.56 -25.16
CA ALA A 261 -64.17 -15.86 -25.95
C ALA A 261 -63.43 -17.12 -25.43
N THR A 262 -63.05 -18.01 -26.37
CA THR A 262 -62.16 -19.15 -26.10
C THR A 262 -60.72 -18.72 -25.84
N THR A 263 -60.29 -17.61 -26.45
CA THR A 263 -59.04 -16.89 -26.18
C THR A 263 -59.32 -15.39 -26.26
N PRO A 264 -59.60 -14.71 -25.15
CA PRO A 264 -59.88 -13.28 -25.15
C PRO A 264 -58.69 -12.48 -25.69
N SER A 265 -58.94 -11.44 -26.48
CA SER A 265 -57.90 -10.51 -26.89
C SER A 265 -57.39 -9.70 -25.69
N ALA A 266 -56.20 -9.11 -25.82
CA ALA A 266 -55.63 -8.23 -24.79
C ALA A 266 -56.55 -7.03 -24.49
N ALA A 267 -57.28 -6.53 -25.49
CA ALA A 267 -58.24 -5.44 -25.34
C ALA A 267 -59.49 -5.85 -24.55
N GLU A 268 -60.05 -7.04 -24.82
CA GLU A 268 -61.20 -7.58 -24.08
C GLU A 268 -60.83 -7.92 -22.63
N THR A 269 -59.61 -8.44 -22.42
CA THR A 269 -59.06 -8.70 -21.09
C THR A 269 -58.89 -7.41 -20.31
N THR A 270 -58.38 -6.35 -20.94
CA THR A 270 -58.19 -5.03 -20.31
C THR A 270 -59.54 -4.39 -19.97
N ALA A 271 -60.52 -4.43 -20.87
CA ALA A 271 -61.85 -3.87 -20.65
C ALA A 271 -62.63 -4.59 -19.52
N ALA A 272 -62.57 -5.93 -19.47
CA ALA A 272 -63.18 -6.71 -18.40
C ALA A 272 -62.50 -6.47 -17.05
N LEU A 273 -61.17 -6.34 -17.06
CA LEU A 273 -60.37 -6.06 -15.88
C LEU A 273 -60.62 -4.64 -15.34
N ASP A 274 -60.79 -3.63 -16.20
CA ASP A 274 -61.11 -2.26 -15.79
C ASP A 274 -62.54 -2.13 -15.23
N ALA A 275 -63.50 -2.87 -15.80
CA ALA A 275 -64.86 -2.98 -15.27
C ALA A 275 -64.90 -3.64 -13.88
N ALA A 276 -64.06 -4.66 -13.64
CA ALA A 276 -63.95 -5.34 -12.34
C ALA A 276 -63.17 -4.50 -11.30
N LYS A 277 -62.02 -3.92 -11.68
CA LYS A 277 -61.13 -3.14 -10.80
C LYS A 277 -61.79 -1.93 -10.16
N SER A 278 -62.65 -1.20 -10.89
CA SER A 278 -63.38 -0.03 -10.37
C SER A 278 -64.32 -0.38 -9.21
N LYS A 279 -64.65 -1.68 -9.02
CA LYS A 279 -65.67 -2.19 -8.10
C LYS A 279 -65.18 -3.25 -7.11
N MET A 280 -63.90 -3.64 -7.16
CA MET A 280 -63.24 -4.52 -6.17
C MET A 280 -62.68 -3.66 -5.03
N SER A 281 -63.39 -3.60 -3.89
CA SER A 281 -62.93 -2.89 -2.69
C SER A 281 -62.25 -3.85 -1.69
N GLY A 282 -61.09 -3.45 -1.14
CA GLY A 282 -60.51 -4.00 0.10
C GLY A 282 -59.35 -4.99 -0.05
N THR A 283 -59.43 -5.96 -0.96
CA THR A 283 -58.38 -7.00 -1.07
C THR A 283 -57.06 -6.46 -1.64
N VAL A 284 -57.15 -5.45 -2.51
CA VAL A 284 -56.00 -4.80 -3.17
C VAL A 284 -55.22 -3.93 -2.19
N ASP A 285 -55.94 -3.20 -1.33
CA ASP A 285 -55.32 -2.30 -0.36
C ASP A 285 -54.71 -3.07 0.83
N ALA A 286 -55.33 -4.19 1.23
CA ALA A 286 -54.78 -5.09 2.25
C ALA A 286 -53.52 -5.84 1.75
N ALA A 287 -53.52 -6.30 0.49
CA ALA A 287 -52.34 -6.91 -0.12
C ALA A 287 -51.21 -5.89 -0.29
N LYS A 288 -51.54 -4.64 -0.68
CA LYS A 288 -50.59 -3.53 -0.80
C LYS A 288 -49.98 -3.17 0.55
N ALA A 289 -50.78 -3.12 1.62
CA ALA A 289 -50.29 -2.87 2.98
C ALA A 289 -49.40 -4.01 3.50
N ALA A 290 -49.76 -5.28 3.23
CA ALA A 290 -48.97 -6.45 3.63
C ALA A 290 -47.64 -6.60 2.86
N GLY A 291 -47.63 -6.26 1.56
CA GLY A 291 -46.41 -6.23 0.74
C GLY A 291 -45.46 -5.10 1.11
N THR A 292 -45.99 -3.96 1.58
CA THR A 292 -45.18 -2.85 2.10
C THR A 292 -44.53 -3.21 3.44
N ALA A 293 -45.25 -3.90 4.34
CA ALA A 293 -44.71 -4.35 5.62
C ALA A 293 -43.71 -5.52 5.53
N ALA A 294 -43.80 -6.38 4.51
CA ALA A 294 -42.85 -7.48 4.30
C ALA A 294 -41.50 -7.02 3.70
N ALA A 295 -41.47 -5.87 3.02
CA ALA A 295 -40.24 -5.21 2.57
C ALA A 295 -39.49 -4.48 3.69
N GLU A 296 -40.12 -4.32 4.87
CA GLU A 296 -39.56 -3.59 6.02
C GLU A 296 -38.77 -4.49 7.02
N ALA A 297 -38.55 -5.77 6.74
CA ALA A 297 -37.73 -6.64 7.60
C ALA A 297 -36.79 -7.52 6.73
N THR A 298 -35.47 -7.33 6.59
CA THR A 298 -34.37 -6.68 7.35
C THR A 298 -33.09 -6.69 6.45
N PRO A 299 -31.95 -6.05 6.78
CA PRO A 299 -31.69 -4.63 7.03
C PRO A 299 -30.67 -4.03 6.02
N GLY A 300 -31.07 -2.96 5.32
CA GLY A 300 -30.23 -1.77 5.21
C GLY A 300 -30.68 -0.80 6.31
N VAL A 301 -29.81 0.05 6.85
CA VAL A 301 -30.22 0.92 7.97
C VAL A 301 -31.31 1.87 7.50
N VAL A 302 -32.54 1.59 7.90
CA VAL A 302 -33.65 2.52 7.79
C VAL A 302 -33.40 3.60 8.83
N VAL A 303 -33.12 4.82 8.36
CA VAL A 303 -32.94 5.98 9.24
C VAL A 303 -34.25 6.76 9.19
N ASN A 304 -34.95 6.81 10.32
CA ASN A 304 -36.22 7.54 10.46
C ASN A 304 -37.29 7.13 9.44
N GLY A 305 -37.35 5.86 9.07
CA GLY A 305 -38.34 5.33 8.10
C GLY A 305 -37.93 5.41 6.63
N ASN A 306 -36.79 6.02 6.31
CA ASN A 306 -36.26 6.12 4.95
C ASN A 306 -35.08 5.18 4.72
N MET A 307 -35.03 4.56 3.54
CA MET A 307 -33.89 3.74 3.12
C MET A 307 -32.73 4.63 2.65
N ARG A 308 -31.51 4.26 3.03
CA ARG A 308 -30.26 4.78 2.48
C ARG A 308 -30.01 4.20 1.08
N THR A 309 -29.49 5.01 0.18
CA THR A 309 -29.25 4.67 -1.24
C THR A 309 -27.78 4.52 -1.58
N VAL A 310 -26.88 5.12 -0.80
CA VAL A 310 -25.44 5.10 -1.06
C VAL A 310 -24.80 3.87 -0.42
N ALA A 311 -24.12 3.07 -1.24
CA ALA A 311 -23.33 1.95 -0.75
C ALA A 311 -22.07 2.43 -0.03
N ALA A 312 -21.73 1.80 1.08
CA ALA A 312 -20.42 1.96 1.71
C ALA A 312 -19.31 1.23 0.91
N LYS A 313 -18.05 1.66 1.06
CA LYS A 313 -16.88 1.03 0.45
C LYS A 313 -15.91 0.58 1.54
N GLY A 314 -16.08 -0.66 2.02
CA GLY A 314 -15.28 -1.26 3.10
C GLY A 314 -15.57 -0.71 4.50
N PHE A 315 -16.24 0.44 4.62
CA PHE A 315 -16.65 1.04 5.88
C PHE A 315 -17.98 1.79 5.74
N ASP A 316 -18.90 1.52 6.66
CA ASP A 316 -20.20 2.18 6.81
C ASP A 316 -20.23 3.05 8.06
N VAL A 317 -20.71 4.29 7.91
CA VAL A 317 -20.71 5.27 9.00
C VAL A 317 -21.64 4.92 10.16
N LEU A 318 -22.59 4.00 9.95
CA LEU A 318 -23.51 3.53 10.99
C LEU A 318 -23.13 2.18 11.58
N ASN A 319 -22.53 1.29 10.79
CA ASN A 319 -22.29 -0.11 11.19
C ASN A 319 -20.82 -0.57 11.14
N GLY A 320 -19.88 0.30 10.79
CA GLY A 320 -18.45 0.04 10.86
C GLY A 320 -17.92 -0.71 9.65
N THR A 321 -16.94 -1.58 9.86
CA THR A 321 -16.29 -2.32 8.76
C THR A 321 -17.27 -3.21 8.02
N VAL A 322 -17.09 -3.25 6.69
CA VAL A 322 -17.94 -4.02 5.79
C VAL A 322 -17.09 -4.96 4.97
N ASP A 323 -17.47 -6.23 4.97
CA ASP A 323 -16.79 -7.27 4.20
C ASP A 323 -17.21 -7.28 2.71
N SER A 324 -16.62 -8.19 1.94
CA SER A 324 -16.89 -8.33 0.50
C SER A 324 -18.29 -8.84 0.17
N THR A 325 -19.00 -9.41 1.17
CA THR A 325 -20.38 -9.88 1.04
C THR A 325 -21.40 -8.78 1.40
N GLY A 326 -20.92 -7.62 1.86
CA GLY A 326 -21.75 -6.51 2.29
C GLY A 326 -22.23 -6.63 3.74
N ALA A 327 -21.75 -7.63 4.49
CA ALA A 327 -22.05 -7.75 5.91
C ALA A 327 -21.23 -6.72 6.70
N ALA A 328 -21.92 -5.89 7.48
CA ALA A 328 -21.27 -4.99 8.41
C ALA A 328 -21.03 -5.73 9.73
N ASN A 329 -19.77 -5.74 10.17
CA ASN A 329 -19.32 -6.45 11.36
C ASN A 329 -18.37 -5.55 12.16
N GLY A 330 -18.91 -4.63 12.94
CA GLY A 330 -18.06 -3.78 13.78
C GLY A 330 -18.78 -2.67 14.50
N SER A 331 -17.98 -1.87 15.18
CA SER A 331 -18.39 -0.62 15.83
C SER A 331 -17.72 0.52 15.07
N PRO A 332 -18.46 1.43 14.41
CA PRO A 332 -17.87 2.44 13.52
C PRO A 332 -16.74 3.25 14.12
N LEU A 333 -16.88 3.69 15.37
CA LEU A 333 -15.85 4.48 16.04
C LEU A 333 -14.68 3.63 16.51
N ASP A 334 -14.94 2.43 17.04
CA ASP A 334 -13.86 1.54 17.49
C ASP A 334 -13.01 1.06 16.31
N ASP A 335 -13.64 0.81 15.15
CA ASP A 335 -12.97 0.39 13.93
C ASP A 335 -12.05 1.50 13.39
N ILE A 336 -12.51 2.76 13.38
CA ILE A 336 -11.69 3.91 12.97
C ILE A 336 -10.60 4.22 14.01
N ASP A 337 -10.90 4.13 15.30
CA ASP A 337 -9.91 4.33 16.36
C ASP A 337 -8.82 3.23 16.32
N ALA A 338 -9.19 1.99 16.00
CA ALA A 338 -8.25 0.91 15.73
C ALA A 338 -7.38 1.20 14.50
N ALA A 339 -7.98 1.72 13.43
CA ALA A 339 -7.25 2.10 12.22
C ALA A 339 -6.24 3.23 12.47
N ILE A 340 -6.65 4.28 13.18
CA ILE A 340 -5.78 5.40 13.58
C ILE A 340 -4.62 4.87 14.45
N LYS A 341 -4.92 4.01 15.43
CA LYS A 341 -3.91 3.39 16.29
C LYS A 341 -2.91 2.55 15.50
N ALA A 342 -3.36 1.83 14.47
CA ALA A 342 -2.48 1.05 13.60
C ALA A 342 -1.52 1.97 12.83
N VAL A 343 -2.02 3.10 12.30
CA VAL A 343 -1.18 4.13 11.67
C VAL A 343 -0.18 4.72 12.67
N ASP A 344 -0.63 5.14 13.85
CA ASP A 344 0.26 5.75 14.85
C ASP A 344 1.35 4.79 15.33
N THR A 345 1.02 3.50 15.47
CA THR A 345 2.00 2.46 15.78
C THR A 345 3.04 2.35 14.66
N GLN A 346 2.61 2.31 13.40
CA GLN A 346 3.51 2.24 12.27
C GLN A 346 4.41 3.48 12.17
N ARG A 347 3.85 4.67 12.37
CA ARG A 347 4.60 5.94 12.39
C ARG A 347 5.63 5.99 13.51
N SER A 348 5.27 5.48 14.70
CA SER A 348 6.20 5.34 15.82
C SER A 348 7.38 4.43 15.47
N ILE A 349 7.13 3.29 14.81
CA ILE A 349 8.18 2.37 14.34
C ILE A 349 9.10 3.06 13.32
N LEU A 350 8.54 3.81 12.36
CA LEU A 350 9.31 4.55 11.36
C LEU A 350 10.13 5.71 11.98
N GLY A 351 9.61 6.38 13.00
CA GLY A 351 10.37 7.38 13.75
C GLY A 351 11.53 6.75 14.52
N ALA A 352 11.30 5.59 15.14
CA ALA A 352 12.34 4.84 15.83
C ALA A 352 13.43 4.34 14.87
N SER A 353 13.06 3.86 13.68
CA SER A 353 14.02 3.43 12.65
C SER A 353 14.87 4.61 12.16
N GLN A 354 14.27 5.78 11.91
CA GLN A 354 14.99 7.01 11.54
C GLN A 354 16.05 7.37 12.59
N ASN A 355 15.68 7.40 13.87
CA ASN A 355 16.62 7.68 14.96
C ASN A 355 17.75 6.63 15.03
N ARG A 356 17.43 5.36 14.78
CA ARG A 356 18.41 4.28 14.76
C ARG A 356 19.38 4.42 13.59
N PHE A 357 18.90 4.77 12.39
CA PHE A 357 19.77 5.03 11.24
C PHE A 357 20.66 6.25 11.46
N GLU A 358 20.15 7.35 12.01
CA GLU A 358 20.93 8.56 12.31
C GLU A 358 22.09 8.27 13.29
N SER A 359 21.79 7.54 14.38
CA SER A 359 22.81 7.09 15.33
C SER A 359 23.84 6.17 14.68
N THR A 360 23.39 5.28 13.79
CA THR A 360 24.26 4.36 13.04
C THR A 360 25.17 5.13 12.09
N ILE A 361 24.66 6.10 11.33
CA ILE A 361 25.45 6.96 10.45
C ILE A 361 26.53 7.68 11.25
N THR A 362 26.18 8.25 12.40
CA THR A 362 27.15 8.91 13.29
C THR A 362 28.25 7.93 13.73
N ASN A 363 27.89 6.70 14.12
CA ASN A 363 28.85 5.68 14.51
C ASN A 363 29.75 5.23 13.34
N LEU A 364 29.18 5.04 12.15
CA LEU A 364 29.90 4.67 10.94
C LEU A 364 30.91 5.75 10.55
N ASN A 365 30.51 7.01 10.56
CA ASN A 365 31.39 8.14 10.25
C ASN A 365 32.56 8.24 11.24
N ASN A 366 32.30 8.04 12.54
CA ASN A 366 33.37 7.99 13.54
C ASN A 366 34.34 6.83 13.28
N THR A 367 33.81 5.66 12.91
CA THR A 367 34.64 4.49 12.58
C THR A 367 35.45 4.71 11.31
N VAL A 368 34.86 5.31 10.27
CA VAL A 368 35.55 5.68 9.03
C VAL A 368 36.69 6.65 9.33
N ASN A 369 36.47 7.68 10.14
CA ASN A 369 37.50 8.64 10.53
C ASN A 369 38.64 7.95 11.30
N ASN A 370 38.31 7.15 12.33
CA ASN A 370 39.30 6.42 13.12
C ASN A 370 40.13 5.44 12.26
N LEU A 371 39.49 4.73 11.33
CA LEU A 371 40.19 3.82 10.41
C LEU A 371 41.03 4.59 9.38
N THR A 372 40.57 5.76 8.94
CA THR A 372 41.32 6.63 8.03
C THR A 372 42.58 7.15 8.71
N ASP A 373 42.49 7.58 9.97
CA ASP A 373 43.63 8.01 10.79
C ASP A 373 44.59 6.83 11.05
N ALA A 374 44.06 5.65 11.38
CA ALA A 374 44.87 4.46 11.58
C ALA A 374 45.59 4.04 10.29
N ARG A 375 44.92 4.14 9.13
CA ARG A 375 45.54 3.89 7.82
C ARG A 375 46.62 4.92 7.51
N SER A 376 46.36 6.20 7.76
CA SER A 376 47.32 7.30 7.56
C SER A 376 48.60 7.07 8.35
N ARG A 377 48.52 6.69 9.64
CA ARG A 377 49.70 6.36 10.46
C ARG A 377 50.53 5.18 9.92
N ILE A 378 49.91 4.27 9.19
CA ILE A 378 50.58 3.11 8.59
C ILE A 378 51.19 3.49 7.25
N GLN A 379 50.42 4.14 6.38
CA GLN A 379 50.73 4.27 4.98
C GLN A 379 51.33 5.62 4.60
N ASP A 380 50.96 6.71 5.29
CA ASP A 380 51.39 8.06 4.93
C ASP A 380 52.80 8.32 5.42
N SER A 381 53.53 9.10 4.62
CA SER A 381 54.90 9.48 4.93
C SER A 381 54.97 10.81 5.66
N ASP A 382 55.86 10.91 6.63
CA ASP A 382 56.23 12.20 7.22
C ASP A 382 57.15 12.96 6.25
N TYR A 383 56.62 14.03 5.66
CA TYR A 383 57.32 14.88 4.70
C TYR A 383 58.62 15.45 5.27
N ALA A 384 58.65 15.88 6.53
CA ALA A 384 59.85 16.48 7.12
C ALA A 384 60.99 15.45 7.24
N THR A 385 60.63 14.21 7.62
CA THR A 385 61.57 13.10 7.72
C THR A 385 62.08 12.68 6.33
N GLU A 386 61.21 12.57 5.32
CA GLU A 386 61.65 12.16 3.98
C GLU A 386 62.45 13.23 3.24
N VAL A 387 62.13 14.52 3.40
CA VAL A 387 62.97 15.61 2.88
C VAL A 387 64.37 15.58 3.51
N SER A 388 64.45 15.32 4.82
CA SER A 388 65.73 15.20 5.52
C SER A 388 66.54 14.01 5.01
N ASN A 389 65.89 12.87 4.76
CA ASN A 389 66.53 11.68 4.18
C ASN A 389 66.97 11.91 2.72
N MET A 390 66.14 12.57 1.91
CA MET A 390 66.47 12.94 0.53
C MET A 390 67.69 13.85 0.50
N SER A 391 67.69 14.92 1.30
CA SER A 391 68.81 15.87 1.38
C SER A 391 70.10 15.17 1.82
N ARG A 392 70.03 14.31 2.86
CA ARG A 392 71.17 13.49 3.29
C ARG A 392 71.66 12.58 2.16
N ALA A 393 70.78 11.91 1.44
CA ALA A 393 71.13 11.01 0.35
C ALA A 393 71.76 11.75 -0.85
N GLN A 394 71.26 12.95 -1.18
CA GLN A 394 71.85 13.83 -2.20
C GLN A 394 73.27 14.27 -1.82
N ILE A 395 73.47 14.71 -0.57
CA ILE A 395 74.81 15.09 -0.07
C ILE A 395 75.76 13.90 -0.11
N LEU A 396 75.32 12.71 0.31
CA LEU A 396 76.12 11.48 0.23
C LEU A 396 76.42 11.05 -1.21
N GLN A 397 75.50 11.27 -2.16
CA GLN A 397 75.74 11.00 -3.58
C GLN A 397 76.82 11.94 -4.14
N GLN A 398 76.76 13.24 -3.80
CA GLN A 398 77.76 14.24 -4.22
C GLN A 398 79.13 13.98 -3.57
N ALA A 399 79.15 13.66 -2.27
CA ALA A 399 80.38 13.30 -1.57
C ALA A 399 80.96 11.99 -2.09
N GLY A 400 80.12 10.98 -2.34
CA GLY A 400 80.52 9.68 -2.87
C GLY A 400 81.13 9.77 -4.26
N SER A 401 80.61 10.62 -5.16
CA SER A 401 81.18 10.80 -6.50
C SER A 401 82.55 11.49 -6.45
N SER A 402 82.71 12.46 -5.55
CA SER A 402 83.99 13.13 -5.27
C SER A 402 85.03 12.15 -4.71
N VAL A 403 84.66 11.35 -3.70
CA VAL A 403 85.53 10.33 -3.10
C VAL A 403 85.83 9.20 -4.08
N LEU A 404 84.90 8.82 -4.96
CA LEU A 404 85.14 7.82 -6.00
C LEU A 404 86.14 8.34 -7.03
N ALA A 405 86.02 9.61 -7.44
CA ALA A 405 86.99 10.25 -8.32
C ALA A 405 88.39 10.27 -7.69
N GLN A 406 88.49 10.58 -6.39
CA GLN A 406 89.75 10.57 -5.64
C GLN A 406 90.31 9.15 -5.45
N ALA A 407 89.46 8.18 -5.13
CA ALA A 407 89.82 6.78 -4.97
C ALA A 407 90.33 6.16 -6.28
N ASN A 408 89.80 6.58 -7.43
CA ASN A 408 90.27 6.15 -8.76
C ASN A 408 91.62 6.75 -9.16
N GLN A 409 92.06 7.85 -8.55
CA GLN A 409 93.37 8.45 -8.79
C GLN A 409 94.50 7.78 -7.99
N VAL A 410 94.21 7.15 -6.84
CA VAL A 410 95.22 6.51 -5.96
C VAL A 410 96.06 5.44 -6.67
N PRO A 411 95.51 4.54 -7.51
CA PRO A 411 96.33 3.60 -8.27
C PRO A 411 97.20 4.28 -9.33
N GLN A 412 96.74 5.39 -9.92
CA GLN A 412 97.48 6.12 -10.95
C GLN A 412 98.70 6.86 -10.38
N THR A 413 98.58 7.43 -9.18
CA THR A 413 99.71 8.05 -8.48
C THR A 413 100.73 7.02 -7.98
N MET A 414 100.28 5.81 -7.64
CA MET A 414 101.17 4.70 -7.31
C MET A 414 101.87 4.12 -8.54
N LEU A 415 101.20 4.06 -9.70
CA LEU A 415 101.83 3.68 -10.98
C LEU A 415 102.85 4.72 -11.46
N SER A 416 102.67 6.02 -11.18
CA SER A 416 103.67 7.04 -11.51
C SER A 416 104.95 6.92 -10.68
N LEU A 417 104.87 6.30 -9.50
CA LEU A 417 106.03 6.01 -8.63
C LEU A 417 106.78 4.73 -9.03
N LEU A 418 106.20 3.92 -9.91
CA LEU A 418 106.77 2.65 -10.43
C LEU A 418 107.30 2.78 -11.87
N ARG A 419 107.31 4.00 -12.43
CA ARG A 419 107.83 4.30 -13.77
C ARG A 419 109.20 4.95 -13.75
#